data_AF-A0A9J7DEM9-F1
#
_entry.id   AF-A0A9J7DEM9-F1
#
_cell.length_a   1.000
_cell.length_b   1.000
_cell.length_c   1.000
_cell.angle_alpha   90.00
_cell.angle_beta   90.00
_cell.angle_gamma   90.00
#
_symmetry.space_group_name_H-M   'P 1'
#
loop_
_entity.id
_entity.type
_entity.pdbx_description
1 polymer ?
#
loop_
_entity_poly.entity_id
_entity_poly.type
_entity_poly.pdbx_seq_one_letter_code
_entity_poly.pdbx_strand_id
1 'polypeptide(L)'
;MFKFVFTLSLILAFIAANCNAEYNNKGQYNHGLFNKGLYNHGIFNKGLYNHGLFNKGQYNHGLFNKGLYNHGLFNKGLYNHGLYNKGLYNGEHQ
;
A
#
# COMPACT_ATOMS: atom_id res chain seq x y z
N MET A 1 -4.59 18.59 0.62
CA MET A 1 -4.01 17.28 0.98
C MET A 1 -4.74 16.59 2.12
N PHE A 2 -4.84 17.20 3.31
CA PHE A 2 -5.50 16.61 4.49
C PHE A 2 -6.94 16.11 4.22
N LYS A 3 -7.73 16.90 3.48
CA LYS A 3 -9.12 16.54 3.14
C LYS A 3 -9.21 15.28 2.27
N PHE A 4 -8.32 15.13 1.29
CA PHE A 4 -8.28 13.96 0.38
C PHE A 4 -7.86 12.69 1.12
N VAL A 5 -6.80 12.78 1.94
CA VAL A 5 -6.32 11.63 2.74
C VAL A 5 -7.37 11.21 3.77
N PHE A 6 -8.05 12.18 4.39
CA PHE A 6 -9.11 11.92 5.38
C PHE A 6 -10.36 11.31 4.74
N THR A 7 -10.82 11.80 3.58
CA THR A 7 -11.97 11.20 2.90
C THR A 7 -11.65 9.81 2.37
N LEU A 8 -10.44 9.61 1.83
CA LEU A 8 -10.00 8.30 1.35
C LEU A 8 -9.87 7.29 2.50
N SER A 9 -9.32 7.70 3.64
CA SER A 9 -9.22 6.81 4.81
C SER A 9 -10.60 6.43 5.36
N LEU A 10 -11.57 7.34 5.35
CA LEU A 10 -12.94 7.07 5.78
C LEU A 10 -13.64 6.08 4.84
N ILE A 11 -13.52 6.28 3.53
CA ILE A 11 -14.09 5.39 2.49
C ILE A 11 -13.47 3.99 2.61
N LEU A 12 -12.17 3.90 2.81
CA LEU A 12 -11.52 2.60 2.98
C LEU A 12 -11.86 1.91 4.30
N ALA A 13 -11.98 2.65 5.40
CA ALA A 13 -12.43 2.09 6.67
C ALA A 13 -13.85 1.54 6.53
N PHE A 14 -14.72 2.24 5.80
CA PHE A 14 -16.06 1.77 5.47
C PHE A 14 -16.03 0.50 4.62
N ILE A 15 -15.20 0.45 3.57
CA ILE A 15 -15.04 -0.75 2.74
C ILE A 15 -14.51 -1.93 3.58
N ALA A 16 -13.49 -1.71 4.41
CA ALA A 16 -12.92 -2.76 5.25
C ALA A 16 -13.91 -3.28 6.30
N ALA A 17 -14.73 -2.40 6.90
CA ALA A 17 -15.73 -2.76 7.89
C ALA A 17 -16.92 -3.53 7.31
N ASN A 18 -17.26 -3.27 6.04
CA ASN A 18 -18.37 -3.93 5.34
C ASN A 18 -17.91 -5.08 4.44
N CYS A 19 -16.60 -5.34 4.34
CA CYS A 19 -16.07 -6.47 3.60
C CYS A 19 -16.05 -7.69 4.51
N ASN A 20 -16.90 -8.68 4.20
CA ASN A 20 -16.79 -10.00 4.82
C ASN A 20 -15.38 -10.54 4.57
N ALA A 21 -14.70 -11.01 5.62
CA ALA A 21 -13.28 -11.40 5.65
C ALA A 21 -12.90 -12.61 4.74
N GLU A 22 -13.79 -12.99 3.82
CA GLU A 22 -13.68 -14.11 2.89
C GLU A 22 -12.72 -13.83 1.72
N TYR A 23 -12.43 -12.56 1.38
CA TYR A 23 -11.50 -12.20 0.31
C TYR A 23 -10.03 -12.12 0.77
N ASN A 24 -9.60 -13.09 1.60
CA ASN A 24 -8.21 -13.23 2.01
C ASN A 24 -7.44 -14.12 1.01
N ASN A 25 -6.93 -13.50 -0.04
CA ASN A 25 -6.16 -14.20 -1.06
C ASN A 25 -4.76 -14.54 -0.52
N LYS A 26 -4.46 -15.83 -0.44
CA LYS A 26 -3.14 -16.36 -0.07
C LYS A 26 -2.59 -17.14 -1.24
N GLY A 27 -1.32 -16.90 -1.58
CA GLY A 27 -0.70 -17.58 -2.71
C GLY A 27 0.42 -16.75 -3.32
N GLN A 28 0.93 -17.20 -4.47
CA GLN A 28 2.01 -16.50 -5.16
C GLN A 28 1.50 -15.25 -5.90
N TYR A 29 0.32 -15.31 -6.51
CA TYR A 29 -0.29 -14.22 -7.27
C TYR A 29 -1.71 -13.97 -6.78
N ASN A 30 -1.96 -12.79 -6.21
CA ASN A 30 -3.22 -12.46 -5.56
C ASN A 30 -3.79 -11.14 -6.10
N HIS A 31 -5.09 -11.13 -6.41
CA HIS A 31 -5.83 -9.93 -6.81
C HIS A 31 -7.08 -9.79 -5.94
N GLY A 32 -7.28 -8.64 -5.29
CA GLY A 32 -8.45 -8.42 -4.46
C GLY A 32 -8.25 -7.44 -3.31
N LEU A 33 -9.12 -7.53 -2.31
CA LEU A 33 -9.14 -6.57 -1.20
C LEU A 33 -8.06 -6.83 -0.16
N PHE A 34 -7.89 -8.09 0.27
CA PHE A 34 -6.90 -8.46 1.27
C PHE A 34 -5.99 -9.55 0.72
N ASN A 35 -4.78 -9.17 0.31
CA ASN A 35 -3.84 -10.07 -0.35
C ASN A 35 -2.61 -10.32 0.54
N LYS A 36 -2.23 -11.58 0.70
CA LYS A 36 -1.01 -11.97 1.40
C LYS A 36 -0.21 -12.98 0.59
N GLY A 37 0.97 -12.61 0.13
CA GLY A 37 1.72 -13.44 -0.80
C GLY A 37 2.94 -12.80 -1.43
N LEU A 38 3.46 -13.40 -2.50
CA LEU A 38 4.63 -12.88 -3.21
C LEU A 38 4.28 -11.68 -4.09
N TYR A 39 3.27 -11.81 -4.95
CA TYR A 39 2.81 -10.78 -5.88
C TYR A 39 1.35 -10.46 -5.59
N ASN A 40 1.09 -9.23 -5.15
CA ASN A 40 -0.24 -8.81 -4.72
C ASN A 40 -0.66 -7.54 -5.46
N HIS A 41 -1.87 -7.52 -6.00
CA HIS A 41 -2.47 -6.34 -6.61
C HIS A 41 -3.85 -6.06 -6.00
N GLY A 42 -4.03 -4.85 -5.45
CA GLY A 42 -5.31 -4.48 -4.85
C GLY A 42 -5.21 -3.50 -3.70
N ILE A 43 -6.13 -3.59 -2.73
CA ILE A 43 -6.30 -2.53 -1.74
C ILE A 43 -5.37 -2.71 -0.55
N PHE A 44 -5.44 -3.83 0.16
CA PHE A 44 -4.60 -4.14 1.31
C PHE A 44 -3.68 -5.31 0.97
N ASN A 45 -2.41 -5.01 0.74
CA ASN A 45 -1.43 -6.00 0.30
C ASN A 45 -0.33 -6.17 1.35
N LYS A 46 -0.04 -7.42 1.72
CA LYS A 46 1.08 -7.77 2.60
C LYS A 46 1.96 -8.83 1.96
N GLY A 47 3.18 -8.48 1.58
CA GLY A 47 3.97 -9.38 0.74
C GLY A 47 5.30 -8.86 0.25
N LEU A 48 5.87 -9.56 -0.72
CA LEU A 48 7.16 -9.21 -1.29
C LEU A 48 7.04 -8.06 -2.30
N TYR A 49 6.18 -8.24 -3.31
CA TYR A 49 5.86 -7.30 -4.37
C TYR A 49 4.38 -6.93 -4.30
N ASN A 50 4.10 -5.66 -4.03
CA ASN A 50 2.74 -5.18 -3.81
C ASN A 50 2.46 -3.97 -4.70
N HIS A 51 1.32 -4.00 -5.40
CA HIS A 51 0.83 -2.88 -6.19
C HIS A 51 -0.58 -2.49 -5.75
N GLY A 52 -0.79 -1.21 -5.40
CA GLY A 52 -2.11 -0.68 -5.06
C GLY A 52 -2.09 0.25 -3.85
N LEU A 53 -3.16 0.25 -3.05
CA LEU A 53 -3.41 1.38 -2.14
C LEU A 53 -2.60 1.33 -0.84
N PHE A 54 -2.70 0.24 -0.10
CA PHE A 54 -2.07 0.06 1.20
C PHE A 54 -1.17 -1.16 1.14
N ASN A 55 0.13 -0.91 1.03
CA ASN A 55 1.11 -1.95 0.79
C ASN A 55 2.06 -2.05 1.98
N LYS A 56 2.23 -3.26 2.52
CA LYS A 56 3.22 -3.56 3.55
C LYS A 56 4.13 -4.68 3.09
N GLY A 57 5.40 -4.38 2.82
CA GLY A 57 6.26 -5.34 2.14
C GLY A 57 7.65 -4.86 1.83
N GLN A 58 8.38 -5.61 1.00
CA GLN A 58 9.72 -5.21 0.58
C GLN A 58 9.69 -4.24 -0.59
N TYR A 59 8.91 -4.54 -1.62
CA TYR A 59 8.78 -3.72 -2.83
C TYR A 59 7.32 -3.33 -3.00
N ASN A 60 7.04 -2.03 -2.90
CA ASN A 60 5.69 -1.51 -2.89
C ASN A 60 5.53 -0.39 -3.91
N HIS A 61 4.46 -0.44 -4.70
CA HIS A 61 4.10 0.63 -5.61
C HIS A 61 2.65 1.08 -5.36
N GLY A 62 2.47 2.37 -5.10
CA GLY A 62 1.14 2.98 -4.94
C GLY A 62 1.04 4.05 -3.86
N LEU A 63 -0.09 4.13 -3.15
CA LEU A 63 -0.48 5.34 -2.44
C LEU A 63 -0.06 5.44 -0.97
N PHE A 64 0.01 4.33 -0.25
CA PHE A 64 0.45 4.27 1.14
C PHE A 64 1.31 3.04 1.31
N ASN A 65 2.62 3.24 1.27
CA ASN A 65 3.57 2.15 1.25
C ASN A 65 4.37 2.13 2.55
N LYS A 66 4.50 0.94 3.15
CA LYS A 66 5.36 0.71 4.31
C LYS A 66 6.31 -0.44 4.03
N GLY A 67 7.60 -0.16 3.90
CA GLY A 67 8.53 -1.17 3.42
C GLY A 67 9.97 -0.74 3.20
N LEU A 68 10.75 -1.59 2.54
CA LEU A 68 12.14 -1.32 2.20
C LEU A 68 12.26 -0.39 1.00
N TYR A 69 11.61 -0.75 -0.12
CA TYR A 69 11.60 -0.02 -1.38
C TYR A 69 10.17 0.36 -1.72
N ASN A 70 9.89 1.66 -1.74
CA ASN A 70 8.55 2.18 -1.94
C ASN A 70 8.55 3.20 -3.07
N HIS A 71 7.58 3.10 -3.97
CA HIS A 71 7.36 4.05 -5.04
C HIS A 71 5.91 4.55 -5.02
N GLY A 72 5.73 5.86 -5.05
CA GLY A 72 4.43 6.52 -5.12
C GLY A 72 4.26 7.58 -4.04
N LEU A 73 3.07 7.67 -3.44
CA LEU A 73 2.79 8.71 -2.44
C LEU A 73 2.91 8.15 -1.02
N PHE A 74 3.15 9.02 -0.05
CA PHE A 74 3.12 8.70 1.38
C PHE A 74 3.88 7.42 1.76
N ASN A 75 5.14 7.38 1.36
CA ASN A 75 5.99 6.23 1.61
C ASN A 75 6.62 6.31 3.00
N LYS A 76 6.64 5.19 3.73
CA LYS A 76 7.37 5.04 4.99
C LYS A 76 8.34 3.86 4.88
N GLY A 77 9.64 4.14 4.88
CA GLY A 77 10.60 3.09 4.58
C GLY A 77 12.04 3.53 4.46
N LEU A 78 12.89 2.60 4.03
CA LEU A 78 14.32 2.84 3.87
C LEU A 78 14.60 3.66 2.60
N TYR A 79 14.13 3.17 1.46
CA TYR A 79 14.27 3.76 0.14
C TYR A 79 12.88 4.11 -0.41
N ASN A 80 12.62 5.40 -0.57
CA ASN A 80 11.35 5.90 -1.05
C ASN A 80 11.55 6.75 -2.30
N HIS A 81 10.64 6.63 -3.26
CA HIS A 81 10.60 7.46 -4.44
C HIS A 81 9.19 8.00 -4.67
N GLY A 82 9.08 9.30 -4.96
CA GLY A 82 7.81 10.01 -5.09
C GLY A 82 7.59 11.02 -3.97
N LEU A 83 6.34 11.31 -3.61
CA LEU A 83 6.00 12.47 -2.77
C LEU A 83 5.65 12.08 -1.33
N TYR A 84 5.92 13.02 -0.41
CA TYR A 84 5.56 12.90 1.02
C TYR A 84 6.19 11.69 1.70
N ASN A 85 7.48 11.48 1.45
CA ASN A 85 8.23 10.34 1.96
C ASN A 85 8.71 10.56 3.39
N LYS A 86 8.70 9.51 4.20
CA LYS A 86 9.33 9.45 5.51
C LYS A 86 10.29 8.27 5.56
N GLY A 87 11.58 8.55 5.40
CA GLY A 87 12.60 7.53 5.33
C GLY A 87 14.01 8.06 5.39
N LEU A 88 14.98 7.15 5.31
CA LEU A 88 16.40 7.47 5.31
C LEU A 88 16.86 7.97 3.93
N TYR A 89 16.35 7.37 2.85
CA TYR A 89 16.68 7.74 1.48
C TYR A 89 15.40 8.05 0.72
N ASN A 90 15.23 9.31 0.32
CA ASN A 90 14.09 9.78 -0.45
C ASN A 90 14.60 10.31 -1.81
N GLY A 91 14.22 9.65 -2.90
CA GLY A 91 14.36 10.18 -4.25
C GLY A 91 13.18 11.09 -4.56
N GLU A 92 13.42 12.40 -4.58
CA GLU A 92 12.41 13.42 -4.80
C GLU A 92 12.49 13.99 -6.23
N HIS A 93 11.33 14.14 -6.88
CA HIS A 93 10.97 15.41 -7.51
C HIS A 93 10.01 16.07 -6.53
N GLN A 94 10.36 17.29 -6.08
CA GLN A 94 9.61 18.10 -5.11
C GLN A 94 8.17 18.39 -5.55
#